data_AF-A0A7V4U3Y1-F1
#
_entry.id   AF-A0A7V4U3Y1-F1
#
_cell.length_a   1.000
_cell.length_b   1.000
_cell.length_c   1.000
_cell.angle_alpha   90.00
_cell.angle_beta   90.00
_cell.angle_gamma   90.00
#
_symmetry.space_group_name_H-M   'P 1'
#
loop_
_entity.id
_entity.type
_entity.pdbx_description
1 polymer ?
#
loop_
_entity_poly.entity_id
_entity_poly.type
_entity_poly.pdbx_seq_one_letter_code
_entity_poly.pdbx_strand_id
1 'polypeptide(L)'
;MIQEIIAIVVALLGYPIGLLIAKYTPEELVQGRKWFMIIILACLIAMALAFIFTWGNTLLFLVSSLIFIILVSLASLVKSMRRKKR
;
A
#
# COMPACT_ATOMS: atom_id res chain seq x y z
N MET A 1 21.75 -7.82 -4.12
CA MET A 1 20.85 -8.93 -4.53
C MET A 1 19.91 -9.41 -3.42
N ILE A 2 20.39 -9.75 -2.22
CA ILE A 2 19.53 -10.29 -1.15
C ILE A 2 18.52 -9.24 -0.64
N GLN A 3 18.93 -7.97 -0.53
CA GLN A 3 18.09 -6.89 -0.01
C GLN A 3 16.91 -6.57 -0.94
N GLU A 4 17.11 -6.71 -2.24
CA GLU A 4 16.14 -6.46 -3.30
C GLU A 4 15.07 -7.56 -3.32
N ILE A 5 15.47 -8.82 -3.11
CA ILE A 5 14.55 -9.94 -2.97
C ILE A 5 13.68 -9.76 -1.71
N ILE A 6 14.29 -9.37 -0.59
CA ILE A 6 13.55 -9.10 0.65
C ILE A 6 12.57 -7.95 0.45
N ALA A 7 12.98 -6.87 -0.21
CA ALA A 7 12.11 -5.72 -0.49
C ALA A 7 10.88 -6.13 -1.31
N ILE A 8 11.05 -6.95 -2.35
CA ILE A 8 9.94 -7.46 -3.17
C ILE A 8 9.01 -8.37 -2.36
N VAL A 9 9.54 -9.30 -1.56
CA VAL A 9 8.75 -10.20 -0.72
C VAL A 9 7.94 -9.38 0.30
N VAL A 10 8.57 -8.41 0.96
CA VAL A 10 7.90 -7.52 1.91
C VAL A 10 6.81 -6.72 1.22
N ALA A 11 7.07 -6.13 0.04
CA ALA A 11 6.06 -5.40 -0.73
C ALA A 11 4.84 -6.26 -1.06
N LEU A 12 5.05 -7.50 -1.52
CA LEU A 12 3.98 -8.44 -1.83
C LEU A 12 3.17 -8.85 -0.61
N LEU A 13 3.80 -8.94 0.58
CA LEU A 13 3.11 -9.18 1.85
C LEU A 13 2.15 -8.05 2.24
N GLY A 14 2.27 -6.86 1.63
CA GLY A 14 1.32 -5.78 1.84
C GLY A 14 -0.11 -6.17 1.49
N TYR A 15 -0.30 -6.95 0.43
CA TYR A 15 -1.63 -7.41 0.01
C TYR A 15 -2.32 -8.33 1.03
N PRO A 16 -1.73 -9.46 1.50
CA PRO A 16 -2.37 -10.30 2.52
C PRO A 16 -2.55 -9.57 3.85
N ILE A 17 -1.63 -8.68 4.23
CA ILE A 17 -1.78 -7.85 5.43
C ILE A 17 -3.00 -6.93 5.31
N GLY A 18 -3.17 -6.23 4.19
CA GLY A 18 -4.34 -5.39 3.95
C GLY A 18 -5.65 -6.19 3.96
N LEU A 19 -5.65 -7.43 3.46
CA LEU A 19 -6.80 -8.33 3.56
C LEU A 19 -7.12 -8.78 4.99
N LEU A 20 -6.11 -8.98 5.83
CA LEU A 20 -6.27 -9.31 7.24
C LEU A 20 -6.87 -8.12 8.00
N ILE A 21 -6.34 -6.92 7.79
CA ILE A 21 -6.87 -5.69 8.40
C ILE A 21 -8.35 -5.54 8.01
N ALA A 22 -8.70 -5.68 6.73
CA ALA A 22 -10.09 -5.63 6.29
C ALA A 22 -11.00 -6.74 6.81
N LYS A 23 -10.43 -7.84 7.31
CA LYS A 23 -11.20 -8.91 7.94
C LYS A 23 -11.55 -8.56 9.38
N TYR A 24 -10.62 -7.97 10.13
CA TYR A 24 -10.76 -7.70 11.56
C TYR A 24 -11.40 -6.35 11.88
N THR A 25 -11.21 -5.32 11.05
CA THR A 25 -11.74 -3.96 11.29
C THR A 25 -12.59 -3.43 10.11
N PRO A 26 -13.67 -4.14 9.72
CA PRO A 26 -14.48 -3.77 8.55
C PRO A 26 -15.19 -2.41 8.69
N GLU A 27 -15.64 -2.06 9.90
CA GLU A 27 -16.43 -0.84 10.13
C GLU A 27 -15.57 0.42 10.08
N GLU A 28 -14.40 0.38 10.71
CA GLU A 28 -13.42 1.47 10.65
C GLU A 28 -12.93 1.71 9.22
N LEU A 29 -12.86 0.66 8.40
CA LEU A 29 -12.48 0.77 7.00
C LEU A 29 -13.53 1.44 6.12
N VAL A 30 -14.82 1.29 6.42
CA VAL A 30 -15.89 1.97 5.69
C VAL A 30 -15.82 3.47 5.97
N GLN A 31 -15.63 3.85 7.23
CA GLN A 31 -15.47 5.26 7.63
C GLN A 31 -14.13 5.84 7.15
N GLY A 32 -13.05 5.06 7.26
CA GLY A 32 -11.68 5.41 6.88
C GLY A 32 -11.40 5.38 5.38
N ARG A 33 -12.34 4.94 4.54
CA ARG A 33 -12.16 4.76 3.09
C ARG A 33 -11.59 6.00 2.38
N LYS A 34 -12.06 7.19 2.75
CA LYS A 34 -11.55 8.46 2.18
C LYS A 34 -10.08 8.66 2.52
N TRP A 35 -9.69 8.36 3.75
CA TRP A 35 -8.29 8.46 4.21
C TRP A 35 -7.38 7.47 3.51
N PHE A 36 -7.81 6.21 3.34
CA PHE A 36 -7.04 5.23 2.55
C PHE A 36 -6.81 5.69 1.10
N MET A 37 -7.81 6.31 0.48
CA MET A 37 -7.67 6.84 -0.88
C MET A 37 -6.71 8.04 -0.93
N ILE A 38 -6.75 8.92 0.07
CA ILE A 38 -5.79 10.03 0.20
C ILE A 38 -4.36 9.52 0.42
N ILE A 39 -4.17 8.48 1.24
CA ILE A 39 -2.86 7.87 1.47
C ILE A 39 -2.29 7.30 0.18
N ILE A 40 -3.11 6.61 -0.63
CA ILE A 40 -2.70 6.09 -1.94
C ILE A 40 -2.29 7.24 -2.86
N LEU A 41 -3.07 8.33 -2.91
CA LEU A 41 -2.77 9.49 -3.73
C LEU A 41 -1.47 10.18 -3.27
N ALA A 42 -1.29 10.35 -1.97
CA ALA A 42 -0.06 10.89 -1.39
C ALA A 42 1.15 10.00 -1.70
N CYS A 43 0.99 8.67 -1.67
CA CYS A 43 2.05 7.74 -2.05
C CYS A 43 2.42 7.84 -3.53
N LEU A 44 1.43 8.03 -4.43
CA LEU A 44 1.70 8.25 -5.85
C LEU A 44 2.48 9.55 -6.09
N ILE A 45 2.12 10.63 -5.40
CA ILE A 45 2.85 11.90 -5.48
C ILE A 45 4.27 11.73 -4.92
N ALA A 46 4.42 11.08 -3.77
CA ALA A 46 5.72 10.80 -3.17
C ALA A 46 6.58 9.93 -4.08
N MET A 47 5.99 8.97 -4.79
CA MET A 47 6.68 8.11 -5.74
C MET A 47 7.16 8.91 -6.97
N ALA A 48 6.34 9.82 -7.48
CA ALA A 48 6.71 10.72 -8.57
C ALA A 48 7.85 11.67 -8.14
N LEU A 49 7.78 12.24 -6.94
CA LEU A 49 8.84 13.09 -6.39
C LEU A 49 10.13 12.29 -6.14
N ALA A 50 10.02 11.08 -5.59
CA ALA A 50 11.17 10.22 -5.36
C ALA A 50 11.90 9.89 -6.66
N PHE A 51 11.17 9.64 -7.74
CA PHE A 51 11.74 9.36 -9.05
C PHE A 51 12.52 10.54 -9.64
N ILE A 52 12.13 11.78 -9.32
CA ILE A 52 12.81 13.00 -9.79
C ILE A 52 14.02 13.32 -8.91
N PHE A 53 13.91 13.17 -7.59
CA PHE A 53 14.91 13.65 -6.63
C PHE A 53 15.90 12.57 -6.14
N THR A 54 15.64 11.29 -6.37
CA THR A 54 16.44 10.19 -5.81
C THR A 54 16.93 9.24 -6.89
N TRP A 55 18.20 8.80 -6.80
CA TRP A 55 18.82 7.87 -7.73
C TRP A 55 19.51 6.71 -7.00
N GLY A 56 19.57 5.54 -7.65
CA GLY A 56 20.26 4.35 -7.13
C GLY A 56 19.44 3.52 -6.13
N ASN A 57 20.13 2.82 -5.22
CA ASN A 57 19.50 1.82 -4.32
C ASN A 57 18.49 2.44 -3.34
N THR A 58 18.64 3.71 -2.99
CA THR A 58 17.71 4.45 -2.12
C THR A 58 16.33 4.60 -2.76
N LEU A 59 16.30 4.82 -4.08
CA LEU A 59 15.04 4.92 -4.84
C LEU A 59 14.26 3.60 -4.78
N LEU A 60 14.94 2.48 -5.01
CA LEU A 60 14.33 1.14 -4.97
C LEU A 60 13.69 0.85 -3.61
N PHE A 61 14.39 1.16 -2.52
CA PHE A 61 13.87 0.94 -1.18
C PHE A 61 12.64 1.82 -0.87
N LEU A 62 12.71 3.09 -1.26
CA LEU A 62 11.62 4.05 -1.05
C LEU A 62 10.38 3.65 -1.86
N VAL A 63 10.56 3.33 -3.15
CA VAL A 63 9.49 2.90 -4.05
C VAL A 63 8.87 1.58 -3.55
N SER A 64 9.68 0.63 -3.11
CA SER A 64 9.16 -0.63 -2.54
C SER A 64 8.31 -0.40 -1.29
N SER A 65 8.72 0.53 -0.42
CA SER A 65 7.96 0.90 0.78
C SER A 65 6.63 1.59 0.45
N LEU A 66 6.63 2.48 -0.55
CA LEU A 66 5.42 3.13 -1.04
C LEU A 66 4.46 2.13 -1.70
N ILE A 67 4.99 1.19 -2.50
CA ILE A 67 4.21 0.11 -3.12
C ILE A 67 3.58 -0.78 -2.04
N PHE A 68 4.31 -1.10 -0.97
CA PHE A 68 3.76 -1.85 0.16
C PHE A 68 2.53 -1.16 0.76
N ILE A 69 2.65 0.14 1.07
CA ILE A 69 1.54 0.92 1.65
C ILE A 69 0.35 0.97 0.69
N ILE A 70 0.60 1.15 -0.60
CA ILE A 70 -0.43 1.14 -1.65
C ILE A 70 -1.14 -0.22 -1.69
N LEU A 71 -0.39 -1.33 -1.66
CA LEU A 71 -0.95 -2.68 -1.70
C LEU A 71 -1.79 -2.99 -0.46
N VAL A 72 -1.29 -2.65 0.74
CA VAL A 72 -2.06 -2.77 1.99
C VAL A 72 -3.36 -1.98 1.89
N SER A 73 -3.28 -0.72 1.46
CA SER A 73 -4.42 0.19 1.37
C SER A 73 -5.44 -0.30 0.33
N LEU A 74 -4.99 -0.71 -0.85
CA LEU A 74 -5.84 -1.23 -1.93
C LEU A 74 -6.53 -2.53 -1.53
N ALA A 75 -5.79 -3.49 -0.98
CA ALA A 75 -6.34 -4.77 -0.53
C ALA A 75 -7.45 -4.56 0.50
N SER A 76 -7.20 -3.62 1.42
CA SER A 76 -8.15 -3.25 2.46
C SER A 76 -9.42 -2.61 1.87
N LEU A 77 -9.25 -1.71 0.89
CA LEU A 77 -10.33 -1.02 0.20
C LEU A 77 -11.18 -1.95 -0.68
N VAL A 78 -10.54 -2.82 -1.46
CA VAL A 78 -11.21 -3.77 -2.38
C VAL A 78 -12.11 -4.71 -1.59
N LYS A 79 -11.65 -5.18 -0.42
CA LYS A 79 -12.46 -6.05 0.43
C LYS A 79 -13.61 -5.31 1.12
N SER A 80 -13.39 -4.07 1.57
CA SER A 80 -14.47 -3.20 2.06
C SER A 80 -15.58 -3.01 1.01
N MET A 81 -15.21 -2.74 -0.25
CA MET A 81 -16.18 -2.61 -1.35
C MET A 81 -16.96 -3.90 -1.65
N ARG A 82 -16.31 -5.07 -1.56
CA ARG A 82 -17.01 -6.36 -1.72
C ARG A 82 -18.04 -6.62 -0.62
N ARG A 83 -17.82 -6.13 0.61
CA ARG A 83 -18.79 -6.28 1.71
C ARG A 83 -20.00 -5.36 1.58
N LYS A 84 -19.82 -4.09 1.17
CA LYS A 84 -20.95 -3.15 0.98
C LYS A 84 -21.93 -3.56 -0.14
N LYS A 85 -21.49 -4.40 -1.08
CA LYS A 85 -22.31 -4.89 -2.22
C LYS A 85 -23.11 -6.16 -1.88
N ARG A 86 -22.87 -6.81 -0.74
CA ARG A 86 -23.68 -7.91 -0.21
C ARG A 86 -24.62 -7.38 0.85
#